data_AF-A0A3B9IDB8-F1
#
_entry.id   AF-A0A3B9IDB8-F1
#
_cell.length_a   1.000
_cell.length_b   1.000
_cell.length_c   1.000
_cell.angle_alpha   90.00
_cell.angle_beta   90.00
_cell.angle_gamma   90.00
#
_symmetry.space_group_name_H-M   'P 1'
#
loop_
_entity.id
_entity.type
_entity.pdbx_description
1 polymer ?
#
loop_
_entity_poly.entity_id
_entity_poly.type
_entity_poly.pdbx_seq_one_letter_code
_entity_poly.pdbx_strand_id
1 'polypeptide(L)'
;MKKIDFNSGWTCRSLKEGREAVPVMLPHDAMRTESRVRTSLGEGNIGWFEGGDYEYRKVFTLQPALADQNLLLEFEGVYHNAEVWVNGQKAMERPYGYTNFYVNLNP
;
A
#
# COMPACT_ATOMS: atom_id res chain seq x y z
N MET A 1 0.14 -16.10 16.81
CA MET A 1 1.02 -15.20 16.04
C MET A 1 1.12 -13.88 16.79
N LYS A 2 2.33 -13.38 17.05
CA LYS A 2 2.53 -12.05 17.66
C LYS A 2 2.41 -11.01 16.54
N LYS A 3 1.50 -10.04 16.69
CA LYS A 3 1.34 -8.94 15.72
C LYS A 3 2.14 -7.73 16.20
N ILE A 4 2.76 -7.02 15.25
CA ILE A 4 3.48 -5.77 15.47
C ILE A 4 2.84 -4.75 14.52
N ASP A 5 2.44 -3.59 15.05
CA ASP A 5 1.95 -2.51 14.19
C ASP A 5 3.03 -2.11 13.18
N PHE A 6 2.64 -1.99 11.92
CA PHE A 6 3.55 -1.65 10.83
C PHE A 6 3.08 -0.44 10.02
N ASN A 7 2.20 0.38 10.60
CA ASN A 7 1.46 1.43 9.91
C ASN A 7 2.23 2.75 9.75
N SER A 8 3.29 2.96 10.54
CA SER A 8 4.12 4.17 10.48
C SER A 8 5.28 4.05 9.49
N GLY A 9 5.87 5.19 9.08
CA GLY A 9 7.11 5.23 8.29
C GLY A 9 6.94 4.89 6.81
N TRP A 10 5.72 5.04 6.28
CA TRP A 10 5.44 4.89 4.85
C TRP A 10 5.52 6.22 4.12
N THR A 11 5.87 6.18 2.85
CA THR A 11 5.58 7.24 1.90
C THR A 11 4.57 6.76 0.88
N CYS A 12 3.75 7.69 0.36
CA CYS A 12 2.79 7.45 -0.71
C CYS A 12 3.07 8.41 -1.86
N ARG A 13 3.04 7.92 -3.09
CA ARG A 13 3.17 8.73 -4.30
C ARG A 13 2.15 8.29 -5.34
N SER A 14 1.43 9.23 -5.94
CA SER A 14 0.63 8.96 -7.14
C SER A 14 1.55 8.67 -8.32
N LEU A 15 1.24 7.64 -9.10
CA LEU A 15 2.01 7.31 -10.30
C LEU A 15 1.71 8.24 -11.49
N LYS A 16 0.80 9.21 -11.33
CA LYS A 16 0.66 10.32 -12.27
C LYS A 16 1.94 11.17 -12.31
N GLU A 17 2.25 11.73 -13.47
CA GLU A 17 3.49 12.49 -13.70
C GLU A 17 3.62 13.69 -12.74
N GLY A 18 4.85 13.96 -12.29
CA GLY A 18 5.19 15.15 -11.49
C GLY A 18 4.75 15.10 -10.02
N ARG A 19 4.28 13.95 -9.51
CA ARG A 19 3.85 13.80 -8.12
C ARG A 19 5.01 13.33 -7.24
N GLU A 20 5.29 14.07 -6.17
CA GLU A 20 6.30 13.69 -5.19
C GLU A 20 5.75 12.69 -4.16
N ALA A 21 6.65 11.93 -3.54
CA ALA A 21 6.28 11.03 -2.45
C ALA A 21 6.12 11.82 -1.15
N VAL A 22 4.99 11.63 -0.46
CA VAL A 22 4.69 12.27 0.82
C VAL A 22 4.67 11.27 1.96
N PRO A 23 5.14 11.62 3.17
CA PRO A 23 5.00 10.76 4.34
C PRO A 23 3.54 10.52 4.68
N VAL A 24 3.18 9.27 4.99
CA VAL A 24 1.83 8.87 5.40
C VAL A 24 1.88 7.90 6.57
N MET A 25 0.75 7.81 7.29
CA MET A 25 0.48 6.77 8.27
C MET A 25 -0.68 5.95 7.75
N LEU A 26 -0.54 4.62 7.78
CA LEU A 26 -1.62 3.72 7.42
C LEU A 26 -2.64 3.60 8.59
N PRO A 27 -3.92 3.26 8.31
CA PRO A 27 -4.51 3.12 6.97
C PRO A 27 -4.61 4.48 6.27
N HIS A 28 -4.40 4.48 4.94
CA HIS A 28 -4.40 5.68 4.13
C HIS A 28 -5.19 5.47 2.85
N ASP A 29 -6.05 6.44 2.51
CA ASP A 29 -6.79 6.48 1.25
C ASP A 29 -6.23 7.62 0.40
N ALA A 30 -5.37 7.27 -0.57
CA ALA A 30 -4.70 8.24 -1.44
C ALA A 30 -5.66 8.98 -2.37
N MET A 31 -6.78 8.34 -2.75
CA MET A 31 -7.79 8.95 -3.63
C MET A 31 -8.39 10.21 -3.00
N ARG A 32 -8.42 10.33 -1.67
CA ARG A 32 -8.91 11.53 -0.97
C ARG A 32 -8.15 12.81 -1.30
N THR A 33 -6.93 12.68 -1.81
CA THR A 33 -6.09 13.83 -2.20
C THR A 33 -6.26 14.22 -3.68
N GLU A 34 -7.01 13.43 -4.45
CA GLU A 34 -7.30 13.73 -5.84
C GLU A 34 -8.40 14.78 -5.99
N SER A 35 -8.38 15.46 -7.13
CA SER A 35 -9.43 16.37 -7.53
C SER A 35 -10.74 15.62 -7.81
N ARG A 36 -11.85 16.33 -7.65
CA ARG A 36 -13.16 15.89 -8.11
C ARG A 36 -13.52 16.59 -9.40
N VAL A 37 -13.87 15.83 -10.42
CA VAL A 37 -14.21 16.37 -11.75
C VAL A 37 -15.46 15.69 -12.30
N ARG A 38 -16.27 16.44 -13.03
CA ARG A 38 -17.51 15.92 -13.65
C ARG A 38 -17.25 14.82 -14.68
N THR A 39 -16.04 14.80 -15.23
CA THR A 39 -15.55 13.83 -16.23
C THR A 39 -14.89 12.61 -15.61
N SER A 40 -14.96 12.42 -14.29
CA SER A 40 -14.41 11.24 -13.62
C SER A 40 -15.06 9.97 -14.17
N LEU A 41 -14.25 8.99 -14.55
CA LEU A 41 -14.71 7.72 -15.13
C LEU A 41 -15.58 6.90 -14.19
N GLY A 42 -15.36 6.99 -12.87
CA GLY A 42 -16.20 6.31 -11.89
C GLY A 42 -17.45 7.10 -11.49
N GLU A 43 -17.61 8.31 -12.02
CA GLU A 43 -18.75 9.20 -11.83
C GLU A 43 -19.19 9.23 -10.35
N GLY A 44 -20.48 8.97 -10.11
CA GLY A 44 -21.02 9.00 -8.76
C GLY A 44 -20.65 7.87 -7.85
N ASN A 45 -20.27 6.74 -8.42
CA ASN A 45 -19.95 5.54 -7.65
C ASN A 45 -18.66 5.72 -6.84
N ILE A 46 -17.76 6.60 -7.29
CA ILE A 46 -16.51 6.93 -6.59
C ILE A 46 -16.49 8.36 -6.07
N GLY A 47 -17.64 9.04 -5.99
CA GLY A 47 -17.68 10.41 -5.48
C GLY A 47 -16.99 11.44 -6.37
N TRP A 48 -16.90 11.17 -7.69
CA TRP A 48 -16.31 12.03 -8.72
C TRP A 48 -14.80 12.26 -8.61
N PHE A 49 -14.08 11.49 -7.78
CA PHE A 49 -12.63 11.53 -7.74
C PHE A 49 -12.02 10.98 -9.04
N GLU A 50 -10.87 11.49 -9.48
CA GLU A 50 -10.18 10.93 -10.65
C GLU A 50 -9.55 9.55 -10.38
N GLY A 51 -9.18 9.26 -9.13
CA GLY A 51 -8.45 8.05 -8.77
C GLY A 51 -7.08 7.95 -9.46
N GLY A 52 -6.48 6.76 -9.37
CA GLY A 52 -5.21 6.44 -10.01
C GLY A 52 -4.48 5.30 -9.30
N ASP A 53 -3.29 4.99 -9.80
CA ASP A 53 -2.37 4.04 -9.16
C ASP A 53 -1.42 4.78 -8.21
N TYR A 54 -1.11 4.15 -7.09
CA TYR A 54 -0.29 4.73 -6.03
C TYR A 54 0.79 3.75 -5.58
N GLU A 55 1.99 4.27 -5.41
CA GLU A 55 3.10 3.54 -4.80
C GLU A 55 3.18 3.88 -3.31
N TYR A 56 3.14 2.85 -2.48
CA TYR A 56 3.46 2.93 -1.06
C TYR A 56 4.83 2.31 -0.83
N ARG A 57 5.75 3.06 -0.22
CA ARG A 57 7.12 2.59 0.03
C ARG A 57 7.51 2.78 1.49
N LYS A 58 8.16 1.76 2.04
CA LYS A 58 8.78 1.80 3.36
C LYS A 58 10.14 1.12 3.31
N VAL A 59 11.13 1.74 3.93
CA VAL A 59 12.46 1.17 4.17
C VAL A 59 12.59 0.98 5.67
N PHE A 60 12.99 -0.21 6.10
CA PHE A 60 13.08 -0.55 7.51
C PHE A 60 14.23 -1.53 7.75
N THR A 61 14.69 -1.57 9.00
CA THR A 61 15.70 -2.52 9.48
C THR A 61 15.06 -3.45 10.49
N LEU A 62 15.30 -4.75 10.35
CA LEU A 62 14.84 -5.73 11.32
C LEU A 62 15.60 -5.60 12.64
N GLN A 63 14.88 -5.65 13.76
CA GLN A 63 15.52 -5.74 15.07
C GLN A 63 16.21 -7.11 15.19
N PRO A 64 17.39 -7.19 15.84
CA PRO A 64 18.13 -8.45 15.96
C PRO A 64 17.29 -9.61 16.52
N ALA A 65 16.37 -9.32 17.44
CA ALA A 65 15.48 -10.31 18.04
C ALA A 65 14.49 -10.97 17.05
N LEU A 66 14.30 -10.38 15.86
CA LEU A 66 13.40 -10.89 14.82
C LEU A 66 14.15 -11.64 13.70
N ALA A 67 15.48 -11.64 13.70
CA ALA A 67 16.29 -12.14 12.58
C ALA A 67 16.07 -13.64 12.29
N ASP A 68 15.88 -14.45 13.32
CA ASP A 68 15.69 -15.91 13.19
C ASP A 68 14.21 -16.33 13.21
N GLN A 69 13.29 -15.39 13.06
CA GLN A 69 11.85 -15.67 13.08
C GLN A 69 11.27 -15.76 11.67
N ASN A 70 10.19 -16.52 11.52
CA ASN A 70 9.37 -16.49 10.31
C ASN A 70 8.52 -15.23 10.31
N LEU A 71 8.79 -14.32 9.37
CA LEU A 71 8.14 -13.02 9.30
C LEU A 71 7.11 -12.98 8.16
N LEU A 72 5.89 -12.58 8.51
CA LEU A 72 4.81 -12.34 7.56
C LEU A 72 4.39 -10.87 7.65
N LEU A 73 4.27 -10.22 6.50
CA LEU A 73 3.60 -8.93 6.37
C LEU A 73 2.12 -9.17 6.07
N GLU A 74 1.26 -8.81 7.02
CA GLU A 74 -0.19 -8.86 6.85
C GLU A 74 -0.71 -7.53 6.31
N PHE A 75 -1.47 -7.61 5.22
CA PHE A 75 -2.32 -6.52 4.77
C PHE A 75 -3.76 -6.89 5.06
N GLU A 76 -4.47 -6.08 5.83
CA GLU A 76 -5.89 -6.33 6.14
C GLU A 76 -6.80 -6.04 4.93
N GLY A 77 -6.37 -5.15 4.03
CA GLY A 77 -7.00 -4.89 2.73
C GLY A 77 -6.21 -3.82 1.96
N VAL A 78 -6.16 -3.96 0.63
CA VAL A 78 -5.55 -2.97 -0.28
C VAL A 78 -6.41 -2.89 -1.53
N TYR A 79 -7.11 -1.78 -1.72
CA TYR A 79 -8.02 -1.58 -2.85
C TYR A 79 -7.32 -0.85 -4.00
N HIS A 80 -7.13 -1.46 -5.18
CA HIS A 80 -7.21 -2.89 -5.50
C HIS A 80 -6.10 -3.23 -6.52
N ASN A 81 -6.02 -4.48 -7.01
CA ASN A 81 -4.93 -4.92 -7.88
C ASN A 81 -3.53 -4.68 -7.27
N ALA A 82 -3.40 -4.94 -5.98
CA ALA A 82 -2.18 -4.68 -5.26
C ALA A 82 -1.04 -5.57 -5.77
N GLU A 83 0.12 -4.96 -5.99
CA GLU A 83 1.39 -5.68 -6.13
C GLU A 83 2.30 -5.32 -4.97
N VAL A 84 2.93 -6.33 -4.37
CA VAL A 84 3.91 -6.13 -3.30
C VAL A 84 5.28 -6.57 -3.78
N TRP A 85 6.23 -5.65 -3.64
CA TRP A 85 7.63 -5.85 -4.00
C TRP A 85 8.49 -5.74 -2.76
N VAL A 86 9.38 -6.71 -2.55
CA VAL A 86 10.32 -6.74 -1.42
C VAL A 86 11.72 -6.82 -2.00
N ASN A 87 12.59 -5.86 -1.64
CA ASN A 87 13.98 -5.79 -2.13
C ASN A 87 14.13 -5.92 -3.66
N GLY A 88 13.19 -5.33 -4.41
CA GLY A 88 13.19 -5.33 -5.88
C GLY A 88 12.60 -6.59 -6.53
N GLN A 89 12.10 -7.55 -5.75
CA GLN A 89 11.45 -8.76 -6.26
C GLN A 89 9.95 -8.73 -5.99
N LYS A 90 9.13 -9.09 -6.98
CA LYS A 90 7.68 -9.22 -6.81
C LYS A 90 7.40 -10.40 -5.88
N ALA A 91 6.82 -10.13 -4.73
CA ALA A 91 6.57 -11.11 -3.68
C ALA A 91 5.11 -11.57 -3.66
N MET A 92 4.16 -10.69 -4.03
CA MET A 92 2.74 -11.04 -4.05
C MET A 92 1.96 -10.15 -5.02
N GLU A 93 0.85 -10.69 -5.50
CA GLU A 93 -0.24 -9.93 -6.10
C GLU A 93 -1.57 -10.26 -5.41
N ARG A 94 -2.42 -9.25 -5.24
CA ARG A 94 -3.77 -9.41 -4.71
C ARG A 94 -4.75 -8.57 -5.52
N PRO A 95 -5.45 -9.18 -6.50
CA PRO A 95 -6.46 -8.50 -7.29
C PRO A 95 -7.63 -7.97 -6.47
N TYR A 96 -8.16 -8.79 -5.55
CA TYR A 96 -9.35 -8.44 -4.77
C TYR A 96 -9.01 -7.55 -3.56
N GLY A 97 -9.63 -6.36 -3.50
CA GLY A 97 -9.20 -5.31 -2.56
C GLY A 97 -9.78 -5.36 -1.15
N TYR A 98 -10.77 -6.22 -0.89
CA TYR A 98 -11.52 -6.25 0.38
C TYR A 98 -11.27 -7.51 1.21
N THR A 99 -10.17 -8.23 0.95
CA THR A 99 -9.75 -9.37 1.75
C THR A 99 -8.31 -9.21 2.18
N ASN A 100 -7.99 -9.74 3.35
CA ASN A 100 -6.63 -9.76 3.83
C ASN A 100 -5.74 -10.68 2.99
N PHE A 101 -4.43 -10.46 3.10
CA PHE A 101 -3.40 -11.32 2.54
C PHE A 101 -2.08 -11.19 3.29
N TYR A 102 -1.20 -12.16 3.07
CA TYR A 102 0.09 -12.25 3.75
C TYR A 102 1.21 -12.33 2.71
N VAL A 103 2.32 -11.65 3.00
CA VAL A 103 3.55 -11.70 2.20
C VAL A 103 4.66 -12.27 3.08
N ASN A 104 5.38 -13.27 2.58
CA ASN A 104 6.53 -13.82 3.28
C ASN A 104 7.71 -12.84 3.14
N LEU A 105 8.31 -12.47 4.27
CA LEU A 105 9.48 -11.57 4.32
C LEU A 105 10.80 -12.31 4.56
N ASN A 106 10.77 -13.63 4.70
CA ASN A 106 11.99 -14.40 4.81
C ASN A 106 12.78 -14.31 3.48
N PRO A 107 14.13 -14.24 3.53
CA PRO A 107 14.99 -14.19 2.35
C PRO A 107 14.81 -15.39 1.40
#